data_AF-A0A661I2W0-F1
#
_entry.id   AF-A0A661I2W0-F1
#
_cell.length_a   1.000
_cell.length_b   1.000
_cell.length_c   1.000
_cell.angle_alpha   90.00
_cell.angle_beta   90.00
_cell.angle_gamma   90.00
#
_symmetry.space_group_name_H-M   'P 1'
#
loop_
_entity.id
_entity.type
_entity.pdbx_description
1 polymer ?
#
loop_
_entity_poly.entity_id
_entity_poly.type
_entity_poly.pdbx_seq_one_letter_code
_entity_poly.pdbx_strand_id
1 'polypeptide(L)'
;MKRLIFGALVSMPSLMTNKMKIKSNLSLLIKYIIKHKGFKFKFETLQDAFAIMPYGLNKKLAKNIDVVIQFELAGDEAQTTHLIIKNQKCEFVKGLYDNPTVTIQADSKLWLDITNGETDATKAFLDKKYEMIGNASVMLDFDKLFDKSATIESIKDRKQDYEYKSFEPKKIKNIVLFDGGARNKKLSKTTLMVDKFAEGAKSAGATVEEYKLSKLDIHHCDGCYMCWTKMPGECVHKDVMTELREKYRSADLVIFASPLYIFNVTGVMKNFMDRLLPVLKPYMLIDEKDGHISHPDRFPELGEQGFVVFSASGFPDVDNNFDGLKGMYRAWDSHNENAHLMGEFFLTAAEMLPQPVYKDRRDIVEKACFDAGVQAVNDGKIDYKFMSAVSNPRVDNKTFQNLADNFWARLDGKKAYLKEIVKL
;
A
#
# COMPACT_ATOMS: atom_id res chain seq x y z
N MET A 1 47.16 37.93 -6.61
CA MET A 1 46.76 39.14 -7.37
C MET A 1 45.25 39.20 -7.39
N LYS A 2 44.68 40.27 -6.79
CA LYS A 2 43.35 40.91 -6.98
C LYS A 2 42.09 40.02 -7.04
N ARG A 3 40.96 40.26 -6.37
CA ARG A 3 40.39 41.18 -5.34
C ARG A 3 38.88 40.78 -5.34
N LEU A 4 38.24 40.40 -4.22
CA LEU A 4 37.38 41.25 -3.35
C LEU A 4 36.12 41.81 -4.07
N ILE A 5 34.86 41.55 -3.65
CA ILE A 5 34.16 42.22 -2.54
C ILE A 5 32.69 41.73 -2.32
N PHE A 6 32.35 41.47 -1.04
CA PHE A 6 31.08 41.70 -0.25
C PHE A 6 29.73 41.11 -0.69
N GLY A 7 28.78 40.78 0.20
CA GLY A 7 28.61 41.02 1.64
C GLY A 7 27.10 40.94 1.98
N ALA A 8 26.75 40.51 3.19
CA ALA A 8 25.37 40.28 3.64
C ALA A 8 24.66 41.53 4.21
N LEU A 9 23.32 41.44 4.28
CA LEU A 9 22.38 42.00 5.27
C LEU A 9 21.70 43.40 5.10
N VAL A 10 20.39 43.38 5.35
CA VAL A 10 19.44 44.39 5.91
C VAL A 10 18.55 45.27 4.99
N SER A 11 17.23 45.25 5.32
CA SER A 11 16.16 46.27 5.19
C SER A 11 15.11 46.18 4.05
N MET A 12 13.86 45.92 4.47
CA MET A 12 12.61 46.53 3.95
C MET A 12 12.25 47.72 4.88
N PRO A 13 11.29 48.66 4.61
CA PRO A 13 10.21 48.68 3.59
C PRO A 13 9.91 50.05 2.90
N SER A 14 9.12 50.03 1.81
CA SER A 14 7.84 50.78 1.62
C SER A 14 7.54 51.32 0.20
N LEU A 15 6.34 50.93 -0.27
CA LEU A 15 5.34 51.67 -1.06
C LEU A 15 5.55 51.99 -2.57
N MET A 16 4.73 51.27 -3.35
CA MET A 16 3.84 51.75 -4.43
C MET A 16 4.46 52.47 -5.64
N THR A 17 4.52 51.77 -6.78
CA THR A 17 3.53 51.83 -7.89
C THR A 17 4.17 51.28 -9.17
N ASN A 18 3.85 50.04 -9.55
CA ASN A 18 3.48 49.68 -10.92
C ASN A 18 3.16 48.18 -11.04
N LYS A 19 2.10 47.89 -11.80
CA LYS A 19 1.49 46.58 -12.00
C LYS A 19 2.50 45.53 -12.50
N MET A 20 2.71 44.46 -11.73
CA MET A 20 3.28 43.20 -12.24
C MET A 20 2.64 42.00 -11.53
N LYS A 21 1.91 41.17 -12.28
CA LYS A 21 1.31 39.91 -11.82
C LYS A 21 2.41 38.95 -11.36
N ILE A 22 2.41 38.50 -10.11
CA ILE A 22 3.27 37.40 -9.64
C ILE A 22 2.40 36.33 -8.97
N LYS A 23 2.28 35.20 -9.66
CA LYS A 23 1.77 33.93 -9.15
C LYS A 23 2.79 33.31 -8.18
N SER A 24 2.27 32.79 -7.07
CA SER A 24 2.77 31.65 -6.28
C SER A 24 4.24 31.61 -5.84
N ASN A 25 4.46 31.66 -4.53
CA ASN A 25 5.49 30.82 -3.91
C ASN A 25 5.04 30.21 -2.57
N LEU A 26 3.87 29.57 -2.60
CA LEU A 26 3.33 28.66 -1.59
C LEU A 26 4.28 27.45 -1.33
N SER A 27 5.24 27.21 -2.24
CA SER A 27 6.16 26.07 -2.20
C SER A 27 7.11 26.08 -1.00
N LEU A 28 7.47 27.26 -0.46
CA LEU A 28 8.36 27.37 0.69
C LEU A 28 7.63 27.08 2.02
N LEU A 29 6.37 27.49 2.12
CA LEU A 29 5.55 27.24 3.32
C LEU A 29 5.13 25.76 3.41
N ILE A 30 4.84 25.15 2.26
CA ILE A 30 4.53 23.72 2.12
C ILE A 30 5.72 22.85 2.55
N LYS A 31 6.96 23.24 2.22
CA LYS A 31 8.18 22.51 2.64
C LYS A 31 8.39 22.49 4.17
N TYR A 32 7.91 23.50 4.89
CA TYR A 32 8.02 23.55 6.35
C TYR A 32 6.97 22.64 7.04
N ILE A 33 5.74 22.61 6.52
CA ILE A 33 4.63 21.83 7.08
C ILE A 33 4.81 20.32 6.84
N ILE A 34 5.40 19.94 5.69
CA ILE A 34 5.74 18.53 5.34
C ILE A 34 6.71 17.88 6.35
N LYS A 35 7.46 18.66 7.15
CA LYS A 35 8.50 18.11 8.02
C LYS A 35 7.95 17.45 9.31
N HIS A 36 6.66 17.63 9.68
CA HIS A 36 6.28 17.38 11.08
C HIS A 36 4.99 16.61 11.46
N LYS A 37 4.11 16.06 10.60
CA LYS A 37 3.08 15.08 11.07
C LYS A 37 2.32 14.35 9.94
N GLY A 38 1.89 13.12 10.25
CA GLY A 38 1.37 12.07 9.37
C GLY A 38 0.15 12.42 8.50
N PHE A 39 0.04 11.67 7.41
CA PHE A 39 -0.81 11.88 6.24
C PHE A 39 -2.32 11.76 6.57
N LYS A 40 -3.10 12.83 6.32
CA LYS A 40 -4.57 12.78 6.11
C LYS A 40 -4.84 13.19 4.66
N PHE A 41 -5.57 12.37 3.91
CA PHE A 41 -6.01 12.70 2.55
C PHE A 41 -7.18 13.68 2.62
N LYS A 42 -7.12 14.75 1.82
CA LYS A 42 -8.09 15.86 1.80
C LYS A 42 -8.64 16.00 0.37
N PHE A 43 -9.97 16.02 0.21
CA PHE A 43 -10.63 16.41 -1.02
C PHE A 43 -10.33 17.88 -1.33
N GLU A 44 -9.88 18.14 -2.55
CA GLU A 44 -9.63 19.51 -3.04
C GLU A 44 -10.92 20.20 -3.49
N THR A 45 -11.92 19.41 -3.94
CA THR A 45 -13.21 19.92 -4.42
C THR A 45 -14.38 19.11 -3.86
N LEU A 46 -15.55 19.75 -3.75
CA LEU A 46 -16.78 19.07 -3.35
C LEU A 46 -17.34 18.18 -4.46
N GLN A 47 -17.09 18.52 -5.71
CA GLN A 47 -17.50 17.68 -6.83
C GLN A 47 -16.85 16.30 -6.75
N ASP A 48 -15.57 16.21 -6.36
CA ASP A 48 -14.89 14.94 -6.16
C ASP A 48 -15.47 14.17 -4.98
N ALA A 49 -15.77 14.86 -3.88
CA ALA A 49 -16.38 14.25 -2.70
C ALA A 49 -17.75 13.65 -2.99
N PHE A 50 -18.66 14.42 -3.60
CA PHE A 50 -20.00 13.93 -3.90
C PHE A 50 -20.01 12.80 -4.93
N ALA A 51 -19.10 12.82 -5.91
CA ALA A 51 -19.02 11.76 -6.92
C ALA A 51 -18.63 10.40 -6.32
N ILE A 52 -18.01 10.36 -5.14
CA ILE A 52 -17.65 9.11 -4.47
C ILE A 52 -18.64 8.70 -3.37
N MET A 53 -19.43 9.64 -2.83
CA MET A 53 -20.36 9.37 -1.72
C MET A 53 -21.33 8.21 -1.99
N PRO A 54 -21.94 8.06 -3.19
CA PRO A 54 -22.80 6.91 -3.49
C PRO A 54 -22.18 5.54 -3.20
N TYR A 55 -20.87 5.42 -3.38
CA TYR A 55 -20.12 4.17 -3.16
C TYR A 55 -19.77 3.93 -1.69
N GLY A 56 -19.88 4.96 -0.84
CA GLY A 56 -19.61 4.87 0.60
C GLY A 56 -20.83 4.51 1.44
N LEU A 57 -22.02 4.31 0.84
CA LEU A 57 -23.24 4.05 1.60
C LEU A 57 -23.20 2.70 2.33
N ASN A 58 -23.41 2.75 3.64
CA ASN A 58 -23.68 1.61 4.49
C ASN A 58 -25.07 1.03 4.21
N LYS A 59 -25.14 0.07 3.29
CA LYS A 59 -26.40 -0.59 2.89
C LYS A 59 -27.18 -1.16 4.07
N LYS A 60 -26.51 -1.72 5.09
CA LYS A 60 -27.16 -2.34 6.26
C LYS A 60 -27.91 -1.30 7.09
N LEU A 61 -27.28 -0.15 7.35
CA LEU A 61 -27.93 0.94 8.07
C LEU A 61 -28.99 1.64 7.21
N ALA A 62 -28.83 1.62 5.88
CA ALA A 62 -29.78 2.22 4.94
C ALA A 62 -31.05 1.37 4.67
N LYS A 63 -31.22 0.20 5.31
CA LYS A 63 -32.31 -0.75 5.00
C LYS A 63 -33.72 -0.16 5.07
N ASN A 64 -33.95 0.79 5.96
CA ASN A 64 -35.23 1.45 6.16
C ASN A 64 -35.12 2.97 6.03
N ILE A 65 -34.13 3.44 5.24
CA ILE A 65 -33.86 4.85 5.05
C ILE A 65 -34.17 5.20 3.59
N ASP A 66 -35.27 5.92 3.41
CA ASP A 66 -35.72 6.49 2.15
C ASP A 66 -35.76 8.01 2.32
N VAL A 67 -34.68 8.69 1.93
CA VAL A 67 -34.51 10.12 2.12
C VAL A 67 -33.85 10.77 0.90
N VAL A 68 -34.19 12.03 0.67
CA VAL A 68 -33.49 12.88 -0.30
C VAL A 68 -32.84 14.03 0.45
N ILE A 69 -31.53 14.15 0.30
CA ILE A 69 -30.71 15.16 0.98
C ILE A 69 -30.21 16.12 -0.09
N GLN A 70 -30.75 17.33 -0.08
CA GLN A 70 -30.36 18.39 -0.99
C GLN A 70 -29.25 19.24 -0.38
N PHE A 71 -28.28 19.62 -1.19
CA PHE A 71 -27.21 20.54 -0.87
C PHE A 71 -27.37 21.77 -1.76
N GLU A 72 -27.55 22.91 -1.13
CA GLU A 72 -27.54 24.24 -1.74
C GLU A 72 -26.31 24.97 -1.21
N LEU A 73 -25.21 24.83 -1.95
CA LEU A 73 -23.92 25.34 -1.53
C LEU A 73 -23.65 26.67 -2.22
N ALA A 74 -23.20 27.66 -1.46
CA ALA A 74 -22.79 28.97 -1.93
C ALA A 74 -21.26 29.13 -1.86
N GLY A 75 -20.70 30.17 -2.47
CA GLY A 75 -19.26 30.45 -2.43
C GLY A 75 -18.50 29.98 -3.68
N ASP A 76 -17.22 29.63 -3.51
CA ASP A 76 -16.29 29.36 -4.61
C ASP A 76 -16.68 28.13 -5.47
N GLU A 77 -17.35 27.14 -4.86
CA GLU A 77 -17.92 25.97 -5.53
C GLU A 77 -19.44 25.94 -5.37
N ALA A 78 -20.10 27.06 -5.68
CA ALA A 78 -21.54 27.16 -5.59
C ALA A 78 -22.24 26.13 -6.50
N GLN A 79 -23.13 25.33 -5.92
CA GLN A 79 -23.87 24.31 -6.64
C GLN A 79 -25.12 23.88 -5.89
N THR A 80 -26.12 23.46 -6.65
CA THR A 80 -27.30 22.76 -6.12
C THR A 80 -27.29 21.33 -6.59
N THR A 81 -27.38 20.38 -5.67
CA THR A 81 -27.27 18.95 -5.94
C THR A 81 -27.97 18.15 -4.85
N HIS A 82 -28.28 16.89 -5.08
CA HIS A 82 -28.94 16.06 -4.09
C HIS A 82 -28.45 14.62 -4.11
N LEU A 83 -28.52 13.98 -2.94
CA LEU A 83 -28.33 12.56 -2.74
C LEU A 83 -29.69 11.91 -2.53
N ILE A 84 -29.98 10.86 -3.30
CA ILE A 84 -31.17 10.04 -3.15
C ILE A 84 -30.73 8.74 -2.48
N ILE A 85 -31.12 8.55 -1.22
CA ILE A 85 -30.93 7.27 -0.52
C ILE A 85 -32.29 6.58 -0.50
N LYS A 86 -32.41 5.50 -1.27
CA LYS A 86 -33.66 4.74 -1.37
C LYS A 86 -33.38 3.28 -1.64
N ASN A 87 -34.10 2.37 -0.97
CA ASN A 87 -33.92 0.92 -1.15
C ASN A 87 -32.45 0.46 -1.01
N GLN A 88 -31.72 0.97 -0.01
CA GLN A 88 -30.29 0.69 0.22
C GLN A 88 -29.34 1.08 -0.92
N LYS A 89 -29.77 1.99 -1.80
CA LYS A 89 -28.93 2.60 -2.85
C LYS A 89 -28.80 4.09 -2.58
N CYS A 90 -27.64 4.64 -2.89
CA CYS A 90 -27.40 6.08 -2.90
C CYS A 90 -27.12 6.50 -4.35
N GLU A 91 -27.74 7.59 -4.79
CA GLU A 91 -27.50 8.21 -6.09
C GLU A 91 -27.16 9.68 -5.89
N PHE A 92 -26.16 10.16 -6.63
CA PHE A 92 -25.79 11.57 -6.66
C PHE A 92 -26.26 12.23 -7.95
N VAL A 93 -27.06 13.28 -7.83
CA VAL A 93 -27.68 13.97 -8.95
C VAL A 93 -27.45 15.47 -8.83
N LYS A 94 -27.01 16.10 -9.94
CA LYS A 94 -26.88 17.57 -10.02
C LYS A 94 -28.24 18.21 -10.27
N GLY A 95 -28.50 19.33 -9.62
CA GLY A 95 -29.73 20.10 -9.76
C GLY A 95 -30.63 20.04 -8.52
N LEU A 96 -31.71 20.82 -8.58
CA LEU A 96 -32.77 20.88 -7.58
C LEU A 96 -33.60 19.59 -7.57
N TYR A 97 -34.10 19.26 -6.40
CA TYR A 97 -35.13 18.27 -6.16
C TYR A 97 -36.35 18.98 -5.55
N ASP A 98 -37.55 18.78 -6.08
CA ASP A 98 -38.71 19.61 -5.71
C ASP A 98 -39.15 19.43 -4.26
N ASN A 99 -39.00 18.22 -3.69
CA ASN A 99 -39.46 17.89 -2.33
C ASN A 99 -38.41 17.08 -1.56
N PRO A 100 -37.27 17.69 -1.17
CA PRO A 100 -36.23 16.98 -0.45
C PRO A 100 -36.67 16.72 0.99
N THR A 101 -36.20 15.62 1.57
CA THR A 101 -36.43 15.32 2.99
C THR A 101 -35.75 16.34 3.89
N VAL A 102 -34.54 16.75 3.51
CA VAL A 102 -33.79 17.83 4.15
C VAL A 102 -32.95 18.56 3.09
N THR A 103 -32.86 19.88 3.24
CA THR A 103 -32.00 20.75 2.45
C THR A 103 -30.94 21.36 3.35
N ILE A 104 -29.68 21.26 2.95
CA ILE A 104 -28.52 21.82 3.62
C ILE A 104 -28.09 23.05 2.85
N GLN A 105 -28.16 24.21 3.50
CA GLN A 105 -27.68 25.47 2.97
C GLN A 105 -26.38 25.85 3.68
N ALA A 106 -25.27 25.83 2.95
CA ALA A 106 -23.95 26.04 3.53
C ALA A 106 -23.01 26.76 2.56
N ASP A 107 -21.95 27.35 3.10
CA ASP A 107 -20.79 27.73 2.28
C ASP A 107 -20.05 26.47 1.80
N SER A 108 -19.64 26.44 0.54
CA SER A 108 -19.02 25.30 -0.11
C SER A 108 -17.69 24.92 0.56
N LYS A 109 -16.92 25.91 1.04
CA LYS A 109 -15.68 25.65 1.76
C LYS A 109 -15.96 25.02 3.12
N LEU A 110 -16.95 25.52 3.85
CA LEU A 110 -17.37 24.92 5.13
C LEU A 110 -17.76 23.46 4.93
N TRP A 111 -18.55 23.16 3.89
CA TRP A 111 -18.99 21.78 3.62
C TRP A 111 -17.83 20.86 3.21
N LEU A 112 -16.86 21.40 2.48
CA LEU A 112 -15.63 20.68 2.14
C LEU A 112 -14.78 20.38 3.38
N ASP A 113 -14.66 21.33 4.30
CA ASP A 113 -13.93 21.16 5.56
C ASP A 113 -14.62 20.12 6.47
N ILE A 114 -15.95 20.08 6.49
CA ILE A 114 -16.73 19.03 7.17
C ILE A 114 -16.44 17.66 6.54
N THR A 115 -16.53 17.56 5.22
CA THR A 115 -16.26 16.32 4.47
C THR A 115 -14.84 15.78 4.72
N ASN A 116 -13.88 16.69 4.88
CA ASN A 116 -12.48 16.36 5.16
C ASN A 116 -12.19 16.07 6.65
N GLY A 117 -13.18 16.21 7.53
CA GLY A 117 -13.03 16.03 8.98
C GLY A 117 -12.16 17.11 9.63
N GLU A 118 -12.10 18.31 9.04
CA GLU A 118 -11.42 19.48 9.60
C GLU A 118 -12.36 20.31 10.48
N THR A 119 -13.66 20.27 10.17
CA THR A 119 -14.72 20.88 10.97
C THR A 119 -15.74 19.82 11.37
N ASP A 120 -16.15 19.84 12.64
CA ASP A 120 -17.23 18.98 13.12
C ASP A 120 -18.60 19.53 12.67
N ALA A 121 -19.39 18.68 12.01
CA ALA A 121 -20.68 19.07 11.43
C ALA A 121 -21.68 19.52 12.50
N THR A 122 -21.78 18.78 13.61
CA THR A 122 -22.74 19.08 14.69
C THR A 122 -22.41 20.42 15.35
N LYS A 123 -21.14 20.68 15.62
CA LYS A 123 -20.69 21.96 16.16
C LYS A 123 -20.94 23.10 15.18
N ALA A 124 -20.62 22.93 13.90
CA ALA A 124 -20.86 23.97 12.89
C ALA A 124 -22.34 24.33 12.76
N PHE A 125 -23.24 23.35 12.91
CA PHE A 125 -24.68 23.58 12.95
C PHE A 125 -25.11 24.35 14.20
N LEU A 126 -24.66 23.93 15.39
CA LEU A 126 -24.97 24.61 16.66
C LEU A 126 -24.46 26.05 16.69
N ASP A 127 -23.31 26.31 16.07
CA ASP A 127 -22.72 27.64 15.88
C ASP A 127 -23.46 28.46 14.78
N LYS A 128 -24.52 27.91 14.17
CA LYS A 128 -25.31 28.53 13.08
C LYS A 128 -24.49 28.90 11.83
N LYS A 129 -23.48 28.09 11.49
CA LYS A 129 -22.62 28.31 10.31
C LYS A 129 -23.20 27.76 9.02
N TYR A 130 -24.21 26.90 9.13
CA TYR A 130 -25.02 26.42 8.02
C TYR A 130 -26.43 26.11 8.52
N GLU A 131 -27.38 26.02 7.61
CA GLU A 131 -28.79 25.79 7.92
C GLU A 131 -29.26 24.44 7.37
N MET A 132 -30.24 23.85 8.06
CA MET A 132 -30.95 22.65 7.63
C MET A 132 -32.44 22.94 7.60
N ILE A 133 -33.04 22.80 6.42
CA ILE A 133 -34.46 23.04 6.17
C ILE A 133 -35.14 21.70 5.90
N GLY A 134 -36.20 21.39 6.64
CA GLY A 134 -36.90 20.10 6.57
C GLY A 134 -36.57 19.19 7.76
N ASN A 135 -36.58 17.87 7.54
CA ASN A 135 -36.40 16.90 8.61
C ASN A 135 -34.91 16.71 8.96
N ALA A 136 -34.37 17.58 9.82
CA ALA A 136 -32.97 17.53 10.25
C ALA A 136 -32.58 16.25 11.03
N SER A 137 -33.53 15.46 11.55
CA SER A 137 -33.22 14.20 12.25
C SER A 137 -32.48 13.18 11.38
N VAL A 138 -32.67 13.26 10.05
CA VAL A 138 -31.94 12.45 9.05
C VAL A 138 -30.42 12.64 9.14
N MET A 139 -29.97 13.83 9.57
CA MET A 139 -28.54 14.14 9.64
C MET A 139 -27.85 13.58 10.90
N LEU A 140 -28.60 13.15 11.92
CA LEU A 140 -28.04 12.54 13.14
C LEU A 140 -27.39 11.17 12.87
N ASP A 141 -27.88 10.46 11.85
CA ASP A 141 -27.34 9.16 11.42
C ASP A 141 -26.61 9.24 10.07
N PHE A 142 -26.49 10.43 9.47
CA PHE A 142 -25.84 10.62 8.18
C PHE A 142 -24.36 10.21 8.22
N ASP A 143 -23.65 10.58 9.27
CA ASP A 143 -22.26 10.15 9.45
C ASP A 143 -22.17 8.61 9.50
N LYS A 144 -23.12 7.93 10.16
CA LYS A 144 -23.18 6.45 10.25
C LYS A 144 -23.49 5.79 8.92
N LEU A 145 -24.34 6.43 8.09
CA LEU A 145 -24.65 5.98 6.73
C LEU A 145 -23.42 5.97 5.83
N PHE A 146 -22.40 6.77 6.14
CA PHE A 146 -21.15 6.83 5.39
C PHE A 146 -19.93 6.56 6.28
N ASP A 147 -20.15 5.96 7.46
CA ASP A 147 -19.10 5.69 8.44
C ASP A 147 -18.22 4.55 7.95
N LYS A 148 -16.92 4.72 8.18
CA LYS A 148 -15.78 4.10 7.49
C LYS A 148 -15.61 2.61 7.76
N SER A 149 -16.54 1.98 8.48
CA SER A 149 -16.39 0.63 9.02
C SER A 149 -17.38 -0.40 8.47
N ALA A 150 -18.42 0.01 7.75
CA ALA A 150 -19.54 -0.90 7.51
C ALA A 150 -20.12 -0.74 6.10
N THR A 151 -19.59 -1.49 5.15
CA THR A 151 -20.35 -2.54 4.45
C THR A 151 -19.47 -3.18 3.39
N ILE A 152 -19.07 -4.40 3.68
CA ILE A 152 -18.49 -5.31 2.70
C ILE A 152 -19.28 -6.58 2.88
N GLU A 153 -20.08 -6.92 1.88
CA GLU A 153 -20.67 -8.27 1.77
C GLU A 153 -19.55 -9.28 2.02
N SER A 154 -19.80 -10.29 2.84
CA SER A 154 -18.77 -11.20 3.34
C SER A 154 -18.02 -11.89 2.21
N ILE A 155 -16.93 -11.27 1.74
CA ILE A 155 -15.93 -11.91 0.89
C ILE A 155 -15.34 -12.99 1.75
N LYS A 156 -15.58 -14.24 1.35
CA LYS A 156 -15.09 -15.41 2.09
C LYS A 156 -13.58 -15.31 2.18
N ASP A 157 -13.07 -15.52 3.39
CA ASP A 157 -11.64 -15.62 3.61
C ASP A 157 -11.07 -16.75 2.74
N ARG A 158 -9.90 -16.50 2.16
CA ARG A 158 -9.21 -17.47 1.32
C ARG A 158 -8.90 -18.70 2.15
N LYS A 159 -9.01 -19.91 1.60
CA LYS A 159 -8.58 -21.14 2.28
C LYS A 159 -7.07 -21.35 2.12
N GLN A 160 -6.45 -21.94 3.13
CA GLN A 160 -5.06 -22.37 3.03
C GLN A 160 -4.95 -23.48 1.99
N ASP A 161 -4.04 -23.31 1.04
CA ASP A 161 -3.78 -24.20 -0.09
C ASP A 161 -2.31 -24.62 -0.18
N TYR A 162 -1.53 -24.31 0.86
CA TYR A 162 -0.10 -24.60 0.95
C TYR A 162 0.30 -24.84 2.40
N GLU A 163 1.20 -25.78 2.62
CA GLU A 163 1.78 -26.04 3.94
C GLU A 163 3.05 -25.22 4.09
N TYR A 164 3.08 -24.33 5.08
CA TYR A 164 4.22 -23.46 5.33
C TYR A 164 5.13 -24.06 6.40
N LYS A 165 6.44 -23.98 6.20
CA LYS A 165 7.42 -24.44 7.18
C LYS A 165 7.29 -23.66 8.48
N SER A 166 7.33 -24.40 9.58
CA SER A 166 7.52 -23.84 10.93
C SER A 166 8.87 -24.28 11.46
N PHE A 167 9.45 -23.44 12.30
CA PHE A 167 10.68 -23.68 13.03
C PHE A 167 10.42 -23.70 14.54
N GLU A 168 11.43 -24.10 15.30
CA GLU A 168 11.37 -24.00 16.75
C GLU A 168 11.12 -22.55 17.21
N PRO A 169 10.32 -22.35 18.28
CA PRO A 169 10.13 -21.05 18.90
C PRO A 169 11.47 -20.34 19.16
N LYS A 170 11.51 -19.02 18.94
CA LYS A 170 12.72 -18.19 19.14
C LYS A 170 13.94 -18.56 18.29
N LYS A 171 13.81 -19.41 17.26
CA LYS A 171 14.89 -19.68 16.30
C LYS A 171 15.26 -18.44 15.49
N ILE A 172 14.26 -17.67 15.04
CA ILE A 172 14.47 -16.52 14.14
C ILE A 172 14.94 -15.30 14.93
N LYS A 173 16.18 -14.84 14.69
CA LYS A 173 16.82 -13.70 15.35
C LYS A 173 17.39 -12.67 14.37
N ASN A 174 17.90 -13.11 13.22
CA ASN A 174 18.43 -12.27 12.17
C ASN A 174 17.54 -12.33 10.93
N ILE A 175 16.98 -11.20 10.54
CA ILE A 175 16.10 -11.07 9.38
C ILE A 175 16.76 -10.16 8.36
N VAL A 176 16.84 -10.62 7.11
CA VAL A 176 17.35 -9.79 6.00
C VAL A 176 16.25 -9.59 4.97
N LEU A 177 15.99 -8.33 4.66
CA LEU A 177 14.92 -7.88 3.79
C LEU A 177 15.48 -7.34 2.48
N PHE A 178 15.04 -7.91 1.36
CA PHE A 178 15.37 -7.45 0.02
C PHE A 178 14.13 -6.82 -0.62
N ASP A 179 14.15 -5.49 -0.83
CA ASP A 179 13.05 -4.73 -1.46
C ASP A 179 13.37 -4.44 -2.93
N GLY A 180 12.66 -5.13 -3.84
CA GLY A 180 12.75 -4.96 -5.29
C GLY A 180 11.84 -3.87 -5.87
N GLY A 181 11.04 -3.18 -5.05
CA GLY A 181 10.14 -2.13 -5.50
C GLY A 181 10.87 -0.88 -6.01
N ALA A 182 10.38 -0.28 -7.10
CA ALA A 182 10.88 0.99 -7.61
C ALA A 182 10.38 2.21 -6.82
N ARG A 183 9.23 2.08 -6.14
CA ARG A 183 8.60 3.16 -5.38
C ARG A 183 9.33 3.40 -4.05
N ASN A 184 9.34 4.67 -3.62
CA ASN A 184 9.81 5.04 -2.28
C ASN A 184 8.84 4.52 -1.19
N LYS A 185 9.32 4.48 0.06
CA LYS A 185 8.56 3.96 1.21
C LYS A 185 7.19 4.63 1.42
N LYS A 186 7.06 5.93 1.10
CA LYS A 186 5.81 6.67 1.27
C LYS A 186 4.69 6.21 0.34
N LEU A 187 5.05 5.66 -0.83
CA LEU A 187 4.09 5.30 -1.89
C LEU A 187 3.97 3.79 -2.12
N SER A 188 4.94 3.01 -1.63
CA SER A 188 5.01 1.57 -1.83
C SER A 188 4.11 0.82 -0.84
N LYS A 189 3.14 0.08 -1.39
CA LYS A 189 2.21 -0.73 -0.58
C LYS A 189 2.83 -2.07 -0.16
N THR A 190 3.77 -2.60 -0.95
CA THR A 190 4.60 -3.72 -0.51
C THR A 190 5.46 -3.32 0.69
N THR A 191 6.12 -2.16 0.62
CA THR A 191 6.97 -1.68 1.73
C THR A 191 6.13 -1.37 2.98
N LEU A 192 4.90 -0.86 2.85
CA LEU A 192 3.97 -0.70 3.99
C LEU A 192 3.80 -2.01 4.77
N MET A 193 3.50 -3.12 4.08
CA MET A 193 3.31 -4.41 4.74
C MET A 193 4.59 -4.87 5.43
N VAL A 194 5.72 -4.75 4.74
CA VAL A 194 6.96 -5.31 5.23
C VAL A 194 7.54 -4.47 6.38
N ASP A 195 7.40 -3.14 6.33
CA ASP A 195 7.76 -2.27 7.44
C ASP A 195 6.99 -2.68 8.71
N LYS A 196 5.68 -3.00 8.59
CA LYS A 196 4.87 -3.48 9.73
C LYS A 196 5.30 -4.85 10.24
N PHE A 197 5.60 -5.79 9.35
CA PHE A 197 6.15 -7.09 9.74
C PHE A 197 7.49 -6.93 10.46
N ALA A 198 8.38 -6.09 9.93
CA ALA A 198 9.68 -5.80 10.54
C ALA A 198 9.53 -5.11 11.90
N GLU A 199 8.59 -4.19 12.07
CA GLU A 199 8.24 -3.60 13.38
C GLU A 199 7.84 -4.68 14.39
N GLY A 200 6.95 -5.60 13.98
CA GLY A 200 6.52 -6.72 14.81
C GLY A 200 7.67 -7.63 15.21
N ALA A 201 8.48 -8.06 14.24
CA ALA A 201 9.64 -8.91 14.48
C ALA A 201 10.67 -8.25 15.42
N LYS A 202 10.96 -6.95 15.23
CA LYS A 202 11.83 -6.18 16.12
C LYS A 202 11.29 -6.11 17.54
N SER A 203 9.99 -5.90 17.69
CA SER A 203 9.35 -5.88 19.02
C SER A 203 9.46 -7.22 19.78
N ALA A 204 9.59 -8.32 19.03
CA ALA A 204 9.78 -9.67 19.57
C ALA A 204 11.26 -10.05 19.81
N GLY A 205 12.20 -9.16 19.48
CA GLY A 205 13.63 -9.31 19.78
C GLY A 205 14.51 -9.68 18.58
N ALA A 206 13.98 -9.73 17.36
CA ALA A 206 14.79 -9.96 16.16
C ALA A 206 15.47 -8.66 15.67
N THR A 207 16.59 -8.82 14.97
CA THR A 207 17.23 -7.79 14.18
C THR A 207 16.71 -7.84 12.74
N VAL A 208 16.56 -6.69 12.09
CA VAL A 208 16.13 -6.62 10.69
C VAL A 208 17.01 -5.65 9.95
N GLU A 209 17.69 -6.15 8.92
CA GLU A 209 18.49 -5.37 7.97
C GLU A 209 17.76 -5.30 6.62
N GLU A 210 17.78 -4.14 5.96
CA GLU A 210 17.03 -3.89 4.72
C GLU A 210 17.94 -3.42 3.58
N TYR A 211 17.75 -4.02 2.42
CA TYR A 211 18.43 -3.69 1.17
C TYR A 211 17.42 -3.31 0.09
N LYS A 212 17.41 -2.03 -0.30
CA LYS A 212 16.61 -1.53 -1.41
C LYS A 212 17.33 -1.81 -2.73
N LEU A 213 16.99 -2.92 -3.39
CA LEU A 213 17.70 -3.44 -4.56
C LEU A 213 17.75 -2.43 -5.72
N SER A 214 16.70 -1.64 -5.91
CA SER A 214 16.63 -0.60 -6.95
C SER A 214 17.59 0.58 -6.74
N LYS A 215 18.33 0.62 -5.62
CA LYS A 215 19.36 1.61 -5.32
C LYS A 215 20.77 1.04 -5.34
N LEU A 216 20.91 -0.23 -5.70
CA LEU A 216 22.17 -0.93 -5.70
C LEU A 216 22.61 -1.28 -7.12
N ASP A 217 23.92 -1.36 -7.33
CA ASP A 217 24.50 -1.83 -8.57
C ASP A 217 24.46 -3.37 -8.62
N ILE A 218 23.47 -3.92 -9.33
CA ILE A 218 23.25 -5.37 -9.48
C ILE A 218 23.16 -5.68 -10.97
N HIS A 219 24.19 -6.35 -11.49
CA HIS A 219 24.17 -6.86 -12.87
C HIS A 219 23.30 -8.12 -12.97
N HIS A 220 22.69 -8.34 -14.13
CA HIS A 220 22.00 -9.58 -14.43
C HIS A 220 22.98 -10.77 -14.46
N CYS A 221 22.47 -11.98 -14.29
CA CYS A 221 23.29 -13.18 -14.41
C CYS A 221 23.55 -13.51 -15.88
N ASP A 222 24.83 -13.64 -16.26
CA ASP A 222 25.22 -14.03 -17.63
C ASP A 222 25.04 -15.53 -17.93
N GLY A 223 24.73 -16.35 -16.92
CA GLY A 223 24.67 -17.81 -17.10
C GLY A 223 26.01 -18.44 -17.46
N CYS A 224 27.13 -17.81 -17.08
CA CYS A 224 28.48 -18.26 -17.47
C CYS A 224 29.00 -19.46 -16.66
N TYR A 225 28.32 -19.84 -15.57
CA TYR A 225 28.66 -20.96 -14.67
C TYR A 225 30.06 -20.94 -14.05
N MET A 226 30.76 -19.80 -14.09
CA MET A 226 32.05 -19.63 -13.43
C MET A 226 31.96 -19.85 -11.92
N CYS A 227 30.82 -19.49 -11.32
CA CYS A 227 30.51 -19.70 -9.90
C CYS A 227 30.34 -21.17 -9.49
N TRP A 228 30.22 -22.08 -10.46
CA TRP A 228 30.18 -23.51 -10.23
C TRP A 228 31.46 -24.21 -10.65
N THR A 229 32.18 -23.66 -11.63
CA THR A 229 33.34 -24.30 -12.26
C THR A 229 34.66 -23.76 -11.72
N LYS A 230 35.08 -22.57 -12.18
CA LYS A 230 36.42 -22.02 -11.88
C LYS A 230 36.50 -21.30 -10.54
N MET A 231 35.38 -20.77 -10.05
CA MET A 231 35.29 -19.98 -8.81
C MET A 231 34.13 -20.47 -7.94
N PRO A 232 34.18 -21.70 -7.40
CA PRO A 232 33.05 -22.28 -6.67
C PRO A 232 32.53 -21.38 -5.55
N GLY A 233 31.26 -20.94 -5.64
CA GLY A 233 30.61 -20.07 -4.66
C GLY A 233 30.79 -18.56 -4.89
N GLU A 234 31.66 -18.16 -5.83
CA GLU A 234 31.97 -16.77 -6.12
C GLU A 234 31.51 -16.36 -7.52
N CYS A 235 31.12 -15.09 -7.68
CA CYS A 235 30.68 -14.58 -8.98
C CYS A 235 31.82 -13.81 -9.66
N VAL A 236 31.86 -13.83 -10.99
CA VAL A 236 32.83 -13.06 -11.78
C VAL A 236 32.53 -11.56 -11.75
N HIS A 237 31.25 -11.17 -11.68
CA HIS A 237 30.86 -9.78 -11.52
C HIS A 237 31.31 -9.26 -10.15
N LYS A 238 32.01 -8.13 -10.16
CA LYS A 238 32.51 -7.43 -8.97
C LYS A 238 31.57 -6.29 -8.60
N ASP A 239 30.35 -6.66 -8.22
CA ASP A 239 29.29 -5.76 -7.76
C ASP A 239 28.83 -6.11 -6.34
N VAL A 240 27.78 -5.45 -5.85
CA VAL A 240 27.32 -5.59 -4.46
C VAL A 240 26.82 -7.01 -4.12
N MET A 241 26.54 -7.86 -5.11
CA MET A 241 25.99 -9.20 -4.88
C MET A 241 26.89 -10.10 -4.04
N THR A 242 28.20 -9.81 -3.94
CA THR A 242 29.09 -10.54 -3.03
C THR A 242 28.63 -10.36 -1.58
N GLU A 243 28.46 -9.11 -1.14
CA GLU A 243 27.93 -8.78 0.19
C GLU A 243 26.50 -9.29 0.35
N LEU A 244 25.62 -9.04 -0.63
CA LEU A 244 24.21 -9.45 -0.49
C LEU A 244 24.03 -10.97 -0.37
N ARG A 245 24.90 -11.78 -1.01
CA ARG A 245 24.87 -13.25 -0.84
C ARG A 245 25.31 -13.68 0.56
N GLU A 246 26.28 -13.00 1.15
CA GLU A 246 26.68 -13.26 2.54
C GLU A 246 25.53 -12.94 3.49
N LYS A 247 24.91 -11.78 3.32
CA LYS A 247 23.75 -11.35 4.11
C LYS A 247 22.57 -12.31 3.94
N TYR A 248 22.25 -12.68 2.71
CA TYR A 248 21.25 -13.71 2.39
C TYR A 248 21.52 -15.00 3.16
N ARG A 249 22.72 -15.58 3.07
CA ARG A 249 23.04 -16.87 3.72
C ARG A 249 23.07 -16.80 5.25
N SER A 250 23.42 -15.65 5.82
CA SER A 250 23.53 -15.48 7.28
C SER A 250 22.20 -15.21 8.00
N ALA A 251 21.09 -15.05 7.27
CA ALA A 251 19.81 -14.74 7.85
C ALA A 251 19.12 -16.00 8.39
N ASP A 252 18.40 -15.89 9.51
CA ASP A 252 17.47 -16.95 9.93
C ASP A 252 16.18 -16.87 9.11
N LEU A 253 15.81 -15.66 8.68
CA LEU A 253 14.64 -15.37 7.86
C LEU A 253 14.97 -14.36 6.77
N VAL A 254 14.70 -14.71 5.51
CA VAL A 254 14.78 -13.78 4.38
C VAL A 254 13.40 -13.24 4.03
N ILE A 255 13.30 -11.94 3.82
CA ILE A 255 12.07 -11.32 3.30
C ILE A 255 12.29 -10.89 1.86
N PHE A 256 11.51 -11.46 0.94
CA PHE A 256 11.43 -11.00 -0.44
C PHE A 256 10.24 -10.06 -0.61
N ALA A 257 10.53 -8.76 -0.74
CA ALA A 257 9.51 -7.74 -0.96
C ALA A 257 9.56 -7.28 -2.42
N SER A 258 8.57 -7.65 -3.22
CA SER A 258 8.47 -7.21 -4.62
C SER A 258 7.01 -6.94 -5.01
N PRO A 259 6.66 -5.77 -5.56
CA PRO A 259 5.33 -5.58 -6.15
C PRO A 259 5.12 -6.55 -7.32
N LEU A 260 3.86 -6.88 -7.60
CA LEU A 260 3.48 -7.80 -8.66
C LEU A 260 3.51 -7.08 -10.01
N TYR A 261 4.58 -7.24 -10.78
CA TYR A 261 4.74 -6.64 -12.11
C TYR A 261 4.71 -7.75 -13.16
N ILE A 262 3.75 -7.67 -14.09
CA ILE A 262 3.50 -8.70 -15.11
C ILE A 262 3.46 -10.10 -14.46
N PHE A 263 2.60 -10.24 -13.44
CA PHE A 263 2.32 -11.50 -12.74
C PHE A 263 3.53 -12.17 -12.05
N ASN A 264 4.63 -11.44 -11.84
CA ASN A 264 5.83 -11.94 -11.19
C ASN A 264 6.55 -10.85 -10.37
N VAL A 265 7.72 -11.17 -9.83
CA VAL A 265 8.64 -10.23 -9.20
C VAL A 265 9.13 -9.18 -10.21
N THR A 266 9.62 -8.06 -9.68
CA THR A 266 10.27 -7.01 -10.47
C THR A 266 11.55 -7.51 -11.14
N GLY A 267 11.94 -6.91 -12.26
CA GLY A 267 13.19 -7.27 -12.95
C GLY A 267 14.44 -7.15 -12.06
N VAL A 268 14.50 -6.14 -11.18
CA VAL A 268 15.62 -6.01 -10.23
C VAL A 268 15.64 -7.12 -9.18
N MET A 269 14.47 -7.55 -8.69
CA MET A 269 14.37 -8.70 -7.80
C MET A 269 14.79 -9.98 -8.52
N LYS A 270 14.40 -10.15 -9.79
CA LYS A 270 14.80 -11.31 -10.59
C LYS A 270 16.31 -11.34 -10.83
N ASN A 271 16.94 -10.19 -11.11
CA ASN A 271 18.39 -10.09 -11.21
C ASN A 271 19.09 -10.51 -9.91
N PHE A 272 18.59 -10.06 -8.75
CA PHE A 272 19.10 -10.49 -7.45
C PHE A 272 18.95 -12.02 -7.26
N MET A 273 17.75 -12.56 -7.51
CA MET A 273 17.45 -13.99 -7.37
C MET A 273 18.31 -14.88 -8.27
N ASP A 274 18.47 -14.51 -9.55
CA ASP A 274 19.29 -15.27 -10.51
C ASP A 274 20.77 -15.28 -10.13
N ARG A 275 21.22 -14.24 -9.43
CA ARG A 275 22.58 -14.12 -8.90
C ARG A 275 22.78 -14.86 -7.57
N LEU A 276 21.76 -15.57 -7.04
CA LEU A 276 21.88 -16.45 -5.87
C LEU A 276 22.38 -17.87 -6.22
N LEU A 277 22.46 -18.26 -7.50
CA LEU A 277 23.02 -19.56 -7.93
C LEU A 277 24.33 -20.00 -7.21
N PRO A 278 25.28 -19.09 -6.87
CA PRO A 278 26.51 -19.46 -6.16
C PRO A 278 26.28 -20.06 -4.77
N VAL A 279 25.09 -19.92 -4.16
CA VAL A 279 24.76 -20.57 -2.89
C VAL A 279 24.47 -22.07 -3.05
N LEU A 280 24.32 -22.56 -4.28
CA LEU A 280 24.07 -23.97 -4.59
C LEU A 280 25.32 -24.64 -5.19
N LYS A 281 25.42 -25.96 -5.05
CA LYS A 281 26.40 -26.80 -5.74
C LYS A 281 25.87 -27.27 -7.10
N PRO A 282 26.73 -27.53 -8.11
CA PRO A 282 26.30 -27.93 -9.46
C PRO A 282 25.80 -29.38 -9.57
N TYR A 283 25.84 -30.15 -8.47
CA TYR A 283 25.45 -31.56 -8.46
C TYR A 283 23.94 -31.71 -8.40
N MET A 284 23.44 -32.89 -8.75
CA MET A 284 22.01 -33.21 -8.69
C MET A 284 21.76 -34.16 -7.52
N LEU A 285 20.77 -33.83 -6.71
CA LEU A 285 20.19 -34.70 -5.70
C LEU A 285 18.85 -35.22 -6.20
N ILE A 286 18.54 -36.47 -5.87
CA ILE A 286 17.24 -37.08 -6.15
C ILE A 286 16.60 -37.34 -4.79
N ASP A 287 15.43 -36.77 -4.55
CA ASP A 287 14.64 -37.13 -3.36
C ASP A 287 14.10 -38.56 -3.55
N GLU A 288 14.42 -39.45 -2.61
CA GLU A 288 14.03 -40.86 -2.67
C GLU A 288 12.51 -41.07 -2.51
N LYS A 289 11.77 -40.09 -1.98
CA LYS A 289 10.33 -40.19 -1.70
C LYS A 289 9.49 -39.93 -2.94
N ASP A 290 9.83 -38.91 -3.73
CA ASP A 290 9.01 -38.46 -4.86
C ASP A 290 9.80 -38.33 -6.18
N GLY A 291 11.12 -38.53 -6.16
CA GLY A 291 11.99 -38.45 -7.33
C GLY A 291 12.30 -37.02 -7.79
N HIS A 292 11.97 -35.99 -7.01
CA HIS A 292 12.30 -34.62 -7.39
C HIS A 292 13.81 -34.42 -7.49
N ILE A 293 14.25 -33.58 -8.43
CA ILE A 293 15.67 -33.30 -8.65
C ILE A 293 15.98 -31.88 -8.19
N SER A 294 17.01 -31.71 -7.36
CA SER A 294 17.44 -30.42 -6.84
C SER A 294 18.97 -30.29 -6.80
N HIS A 295 19.45 -29.10 -6.49
CA HIS A 295 20.88 -28.84 -6.26
C HIS A 295 21.18 -28.83 -4.76
N PRO A 296 22.28 -29.46 -4.30
CA PRO A 296 22.65 -29.43 -2.89
C PRO A 296 23.01 -28.01 -2.45
N ASP A 297 22.76 -27.72 -1.18
CA ASP A 297 23.25 -26.51 -0.54
C ASP A 297 24.79 -26.50 -0.52
N ARG A 298 25.40 -25.35 -0.80
CA ARG A 298 26.84 -25.16 -0.71
C ARG A 298 27.33 -25.04 0.73
N PHE A 299 26.52 -24.50 1.64
CA PHE A 299 26.86 -24.15 3.02
C PHE A 299 25.92 -24.84 4.03
N PRO A 300 25.81 -26.18 4.02
CA PRO A 300 24.89 -26.91 4.90
C PRO A 300 25.17 -26.68 6.40
N GLU A 301 26.38 -26.28 6.76
CA GLU A 301 26.76 -25.92 8.13
C GLU A 301 26.00 -24.72 8.69
N LEU A 302 25.37 -23.90 7.84
CA LEU A 302 24.55 -22.75 8.26
C LEU A 302 23.13 -23.17 8.66
N GLY A 303 22.71 -24.40 8.34
CA GLY A 303 21.41 -24.96 8.68
C GLY A 303 20.23 -24.35 7.92
N GLU A 304 19.02 -24.74 8.32
CA GLU A 304 17.79 -24.30 7.67
C GLU A 304 17.47 -22.81 7.93
N GLN A 305 17.07 -22.12 6.87
CA GLN A 305 16.62 -20.74 6.80
C GLN A 305 15.14 -20.68 6.36
N GLY A 306 14.38 -19.74 6.92
CA GLY A 306 13.04 -19.42 6.44
C GLY A 306 13.05 -18.31 5.39
N PHE A 307 12.01 -18.22 4.57
CA PHE A 307 11.72 -17.01 3.80
C PHE A 307 10.23 -16.67 3.76
N VAL A 308 9.93 -15.37 3.66
CA VAL A 308 8.56 -14.82 3.55
C VAL A 308 8.49 -13.91 2.34
N VAL A 309 7.38 -14.01 1.61
CA VAL A 309 7.14 -13.24 0.39
C VAL A 309 6.10 -12.16 0.65
N PHE A 310 6.40 -10.93 0.23
CA PHE A 310 5.45 -9.82 0.26
C PHE A 310 5.28 -9.24 -1.14
N SER A 311 4.03 -9.16 -1.59
CA SER A 311 3.72 -8.57 -2.88
C SER A 311 2.39 -7.83 -2.87
N ALA A 312 2.34 -6.67 -3.51
CA ALA A 312 1.14 -5.87 -3.66
C ALA A 312 0.75 -5.79 -5.13
N SER A 313 -0.55 -5.90 -5.40
CA SER A 313 -1.15 -5.83 -6.73
C SER A 313 -2.28 -4.81 -6.78
N GLY A 314 -2.46 -4.22 -7.96
CA GLY A 314 -3.66 -3.44 -8.24
C GLY A 314 -4.92 -4.30 -8.31
N PHE A 315 -4.82 -5.56 -8.71
CA PHE A 315 -5.96 -6.47 -8.89
C PHE A 315 -6.62 -6.88 -7.56
N PRO A 316 -7.93 -7.16 -7.53
CA PRO A 316 -8.65 -7.48 -6.30
C PRO A 316 -8.51 -8.94 -5.86
N ASP A 317 -8.04 -9.85 -6.72
CA ASP A 317 -7.97 -11.27 -6.43
C ASP A 317 -6.53 -11.78 -6.30
N VAL A 318 -6.30 -12.73 -5.40
CA VAL A 318 -5.03 -13.49 -5.32
C VAL A 318 -4.96 -14.55 -6.41
N ASP A 319 -6.01 -15.37 -6.51
CA ASP A 319 -6.07 -16.46 -7.46
C ASP A 319 -6.09 -15.90 -8.89
N ASN A 320 -5.44 -16.59 -9.83
CA ASN A 320 -5.15 -16.15 -11.20
C ASN A 320 -4.11 -15.03 -11.31
N ASN A 321 -4.13 -14.00 -10.45
CA ASN A 321 -3.22 -12.87 -10.57
C ASN A 321 -1.82 -13.15 -9.97
N PHE A 322 -1.75 -13.91 -8.88
CA PHE A 322 -0.49 -14.24 -8.21
C PHE A 322 0.00 -15.65 -8.52
N ASP A 323 -0.65 -16.39 -9.41
CA ASP A 323 -0.33 -17.80 -9.67
C ASP A 323 1.10 -18.01 -10.17
N GLY A 324 1.59 -17.13 -11.06
CA GLY A 324 2.99 -17.16 -11.50
C GLY A 324 3.98 -16.89 -10.35
N LEU A 325 3.65 -15.96 -9.46
CA LEU A 325 4.47 -15.64 -8.29
C LEU A 325 4.48 -16.79 -7.27
N LYS A 326 3.31 -17.35 -6.95
CA LYS A 326 3.15 -18.54 -6.10
C LYS A 326 3.95 -19.70 -6.66
N GLY A 327 3.78 -20.01 -7.94
CA GLY A 327 4.49 -21.10 -8.60
C GLY A 327 6.00 -20.95 -8.48
N MET A 328 6.53 -19.74 -8.68
CA MET A 328 7.97 -19.49 -8.56
C MET A 328 8.50 -19.73 -7.14
N TYR A 329 7.86 -19.15 -6.10
CA TYR A 329 8.35 -19.29 -4.72
C TYR A 329 8.08 -20.67 -4.12
N ARG A 330 6.97 -21.31 -4.47
CA ARG A 330 6.68 -22.68 -4.04
C ARG A 330 7.60 -23.69 -4.74
N ALA A 331 7.98 -23.45 -5.99
CA ALA A 331 9.03 -24.23 -6.64
C ALA A 331 10.41 -24.01 -5.99
N TRP A 332 10.71 -22.78 -5.56
CA TRP A 332 11.93 -22.51 -4.80
C TRP A 332 11.94 -23.32 -3.49
N ASP A 333 10.85 -23.29 -2.73
CA ASP A 333 10.69 -24.05 -1.49
C ASP A 333 10.86 -25.56 -1.68
N SER A 334 10.24 -26.13 -2.72
CA SER A 334 10.32 -27.58 -2.97
C SER A 334 11.63 -28.05 -3.60
N HIS A 335 12.48 -27.16 -4.11
CA HIS A 335 13.75 -27.51 -4.77
C HIS A 335 14.97 -27.02 -3.99
N ASN A 336 14.82 -26.76 -2.69
CA ASN A 336 15.90 -26.30 -1.83
C ASN A 336 16.00 -27.14 -0.55
N GLU A 337 17.20 -27.60 -0.22
CA GLU A 337 17.41 -28.42 0.98
C GLU A 337 17.19 -27.65 2.28
N ASN A 338 17.55 -26.36 2.33
CA ASN A 338 17.64 -25.59 3.58
C ASN A 338 16.87 -24.26 3.55
N ALA A 339 16.29 -23.83 2.43
CA ALA A 339 15.53 -22.58 2.37
C ALA A 339 14.04 -22.86 2.22
N HIS A 340 13.24 -22.48 3.23
CA HIS A 340 11.84 -22.89 3.31
C HIS A 340 10.84 -21.73 3.39
N LEU A 341 9.73 -21.84 2.66
CA LEU A 341 8.67 -20.84 2.62
C LEU A 341 7.83 -20.87 3.90
N MET A 342 7.81 -19.76 4.63
CA MET A 342 7.05 -19.58 5.87
C MET A 342 5.74 -18.80 5.68
N GLY A 343 5.59 -18.07 4.59
CA GLY A 343 4.35 -17.31 4.34
C GLY A 343 4.35 -16.46 3.08
N GLU A 344 3.16 -16.22 2.57
CA GLU A 344 2.88 -15.48 1.34
C GLU A 344 1.87 -14.34 1.62
N PHE A 345 2.36 -13.10 1.72
CA PHE A 345 1.55 -11.91 1.96
C PHE A 345 1.25 -11.19 0.65
N PHE A 346 0.05 -11.43 0.11
CA PHE A 346 -0.41 -10.84 -1.13
C PHE A 346 -1.49 -9.79 -0.89
N LEU A 347 -1.12 -8.52 -0.99
CA LEU A 347 -2.05 -7.40 -0.88
C LEU A 347 -2.75 -7.16 -2.21
N THR A 348 -4.05 -7.41 -2.22
CA THR A 348 -4.96 -7.14 -3.33
C THR A 348 -5.48 -5.70 -3.30
N ALA A 349 -6.06 -5.21 -4.39
CA ALA A 349 -6.68 -3.88 -4.48
C ALA A 349 -5.81 -2.77 -3.84
N ALA A 350 -4.50 -2.83 -4.04
CA ALA A 350 -3.53 -2.08 -3.23
C ALA A 350 -3.63 -0.56 -3.44
N GLU A 351 -4.09 -0.12 -4.62
CA GLU A 351 -4.25 1.31 -4.92
C GLU A 351 -5.46 1.94 -4.21
N MET A 352 -6.38 1.13 -3.69
CA MET A 352 -7.51 1.59 -2.88
C MET A 352 -7.12 1.77 -1.41
N LEU A 353 -6.15 1.00 -0.92
CA LEU A 353 -5.74 1.00 0.49
C LEU A 353 -5.45 2.39 1.08
N PRO A 354 -4.82 3.34 0.34
CA PRO A 354 -4.57 4.69 0.84
C PRO A 354 -5.81 5.55 1.08
N GLN A 355 -6.95 5.23 0.47
CA GLN A 355 -8.15 6.07 0.55
C GLN A 355 -8.73 6.07 1.98
N PRO A 356 -9.25 7.21 2.48
CA PRO A 356 -9.83 7.29 3.83
C PRO A 356 -10.95 6.30 4.12
N VAL A 357 -11.75 5.96 3.09
CA VAL A 357 -12.85 4.99 3.20
C VAL A 357 -12.36 3.56 3.47
N TYR A 358 -11.10 3.24 3.17
CA TYR A 358 -10.49 1.93 3.43
C TYR A 358 -9.54 1.96 4.65
N LYS A 359 -9.73 2.90 5.59
CA LYS A 359 -8.93 2.98 6.81
C LYS A 359 -8.97 1.66 7.59
N ASP A 360 -10.15 1.09 7.81
CA ASP A 360 -10.31 -0.13 8.60
C ASP A 360 -9.62 -1.33 7.94
N ARG A 361 -9.70 -1.42 6.60
CA ARG A 361 -8.96 -2.42 5.83
C ARG A 361 -7.45 -2.26 6.04
N ARG A 362 -6.95 -1.03 5.99
CA ARG A 362 -5.53 -0.73 6.21
C ARG A 362 -5.09 -1.09 7.62
N ASP A 363 -5.86 -0.73 8.65
CA ASP A 363 -5.55 -1.09 10.03
C ASP A 363 -5.47 -2.61 10.20
N ILE A 364 -6.37 -3.36 9.56
CA ILE A 364 -6.33 -4.83 9.59
C ILE A 364 -5.09 -5.39 8.89
N VAL A 365 -4.74 -4.86 7.71
CA VAL A 365 -3.52 -5.25 6.99
C VAL A 365 -2.27 -4.97 7.83
N GLU A 366 -2.16 -3.75 8.37
CA GLU A 366 -1.01 -3.33 9.18
C GLU A 366 -0.89 -4.18 10.46
N LYS A 367 -2.01 -4.44 11.15
CA LYS A 367 -2.04 -5.30 12.33
C LYS A 367 -1.68 -6.75 12.00
N ALA A 368 -2.21 -7.30 10.92
CA ALA A 368 -1.92 -8.68 10.50
C ALA A 368 -0.43 -8.86 10.19
N CYS A 369 0.19 -7.91 9.48
CA CYS A 369 1.63 -7.94 9.21
C CYS A 369 2.44 -7.82 10.50
N PHE A 370 2.08 -6.89 11.40
CA PHE A 370 2.75 -6.73 12.69
C PHE A 370 2.69 -8.00 13.53
N ASP A 371 1.49 -8.54 13.74
CA ASP A 371 1.28 -9.75 14.53
C ASP A 371 1.99 -10.96 13.92
N ALA A 372 2.03 -11.07 12.59
CA ALA A 372 2.80 -12.10 11.89
C ALA A 372 4.30 -11.99 12.15
N GLY A 373 4.85 -10.77 12.16
CA GLY A 373 6.26 -10.54 12.49
C GLY A 373 6.58 -10.95 13.93
N VAL A 374 5.69 -10.64 14.87
CA VAL A 374 5.81 -11.09 16.27
C VAL A 374 5.77 -12.63 16.35
N GLN A 375 4.82 -13.26 15.65
CA GLN A 375 4.65 -14.72 15.70
C GLN A 375 5.83 -15.46 15.05
N ALA A 376 6.34 -14.97 13.93
CA ALA A 376 7.51 -15.56 13.27
C ALA A 376 8.69 -15.67 14.23
N VAL A 377 8.95 -14.63 15.02
CA VAL A 377 10.06 -14.60 15.99
C VAL A 377 9.75 -15.42 17.24
N ASN A 378 8.57 -15.24 17.83
CA ASN A 378 8.23 -15.89 19.09
C ASN A 378 8.02 -17.40 18.94
N ASP A 379 7.26 -17.79 17.92
CA ASP A 379 6.71 -19.13 17.78
C ASP A 379 7.39 -19.91 16.64
N GLY A 380 8.23 -19.26 15.82
CA GLY A 380 8.89 -19.89 14.68
C GLY A 380 7.94 -20.19 13.51
N LYS A 381 6.72 -19.63 13.51
CA LYS A 381 5.68 -19.91 12.51
C LYS A 381 4.87 -18.68 12.15
N ILE A 382 4.09 -18.76 11.07
CA ILE A 382 3.15 -17.71 10.65
C ILE A 382 1.79 -18.34 10.38
N ASP A 383 0.79 -17.99 11.20
CA ASP A 383 -0.57 -18.48 11.02
C ASP A 383 -1.18 -17.90 9.74
N TYR A 384 -1.79 -18.78 8.96
CA TYR A 384 -2.42 -18.44 7.69
C TYR A 384 -3.50 -17.34 7.79
N LYS A 385 -4.12 -17.16 8.96
CA LYS A 385 -5.10 -16.08 9.22
C LYS A 385 -4.53 -14.70 8.89
N PHE A 386 -3.23 -14.47 9.07
CA PHE A 386 -2.59 -13.19 8.78
C PHE A 386 -2.49 -12.94 7.28
N MET A 387 -2.06 -13.95 6.51
CA MET A 387 -2.02 -13.90 5.04
C MET A 387 -3.43 -13.69 4.47
N SER A 388 -4.41 -14.43 5.00
CA SER A 388 -5.82 -14.30 4.60
C SER A 388 -6.36 -12.89 4.84
N ALA A 389 -6.09 -12.32 6.03
CA ALA A 389 -6.51 -10.96 6.39
C ALA A 389 -5.95 -9.87 5.46
N VAL A 390 -4.72 -10.06 4.95
CA VAL A 390 -4.08 -9.15 3.98
C VAL A 390 -4.66 -9.32 2.57
N SER A 391 -4.93 -10.56 2.17
CA SER A 391 -5.45 -10.87 0.84
C SER A 391 -6.89 -10.46 0.59
N ASN A 392 -7.68 -10.23 1.65
CA ASN A 392 -9.09 -9.89 1.52
C ASN A 392 -9.23 -8.45 0.96
N PRO A 393 -9.71 -8.29 -0.30
CA PRO A 393 -9.82 -6.97 -0.93
C PRO A 393 -10.89 -6.11 -0.26
N ARG A 394 -11.80 -6.75 0.49
CA ARG A 394 -12.84 -6.07 1.23
C ARG A 394 -13.71 -5.20 0.29
N VAL A 395 -13.87 -5.64 -0.95
CA VAL A 395 -14.72 -5.06 -2.00
C VAL A 395 -15.03 -6.17 -3.03
N ASP A 396 -16.25 -6.23 -3.54
CA ASP A 396 -16.61 -7.21 -4.57
C ASP A 396 -16.03 -6.81 -5.95
N ASN A 397 -15.88 -7.79 -6.84
CA ASN A 397 -15.21 -7.57 -8.12
C ASN A 397 -15.92 -6.58 -9.03
N LYS A 398 -17.25 -6.47 -8.95
CA LYS A 398 -18.00 -5.52 -9.78
C LYS A 398 -17.83 -4.09 -9.28
N THR A 399 -17.89 -3.89 -7.97
CA THR A 399 -17.61 -2.59 -7.35
C THR A 399 -16.16 -2.18 -7.62
N PHE A 400 -15.19 -3.09 -7.47
CA PHE A 400 -13.80 -2.83 -7.79
C PHE A 400 -13.61 -2.38 -9.25
N GLN A 401 -14.19 -3.12 -10.20
CA GLN A 401 -14.14 -2.78 -11.63
C GLN A 401 -14.65 -1.36 -11.88
N ASN A 402 -15.84 -1.03 -11.38
CA ASN A 402 -16.44 0.29 -11.58
C ASN A 402 -15.56 1.42 -11.02
N LEU A 403 -14.96 1.22 -9.84
CA LEU A 403 -14.05 2.20 -9.23
C LEU A 403 -12.77 2.38 -10.04
N ALA A 404 -12.18 1.28 -10.52
CA ALA A 404 -10.99 1.30 -11.34
C ALA A 404 -11.25 1.99 -12.69
N ASP A 405 -12.33 1.63 -13.38
CA ASP A 405 -12.69 2.21 -14.68
C ASP A 405 -12.97 3.71 -14.56
N ASN A 406 -13.69 4.13 -13.52
CA ASN A 406 -13.94 5.54 -13.22
C ASN A 406 -12.64 6.32 -12.94
N PHE A 407 -11.69 5.71 -12.20
CA PHE A 407 -10.38 6.32 -11.96
C PHE A 407 -9.62 6.53 -13.27
N TRP A 408 -9.55 5.52 -14.13
CA TRP A 408 -8.84 5.61 -15.40
C TRP A 408 -9.51 6.55 -16.39
N ALA A 409 -10.83 6.54 -16.51
CA ALA A 409 -11.58 7.46 -17.36
C ALA A 409 -11.32 8.95 -16.99
N ARG A 410 -11.09 9.24 -15.70
CA ARG A 410 -10.73 10.61 -15.26
C ARG A 410 -9.32 11.03 -15.66
N LEU A 411 -8.43 10.07 -15.90
CA LEU A 411 -7.04 10.29 -16.29
C LEU A 411 -6.80 10.22 -17.81
N ASP A 412 -7.75 9.69 -18.56
CA ASP A 412 -7.65 9.55 -20.00
C ASP A 412 -7.39 10.91 -20.67
N GLY A 413 -6.38 10.96 -21.55
CA GLY A 413 -5.91 12.19 -22.17
C GLY A 413 -5.23 13.23 -21.26
N LYS A 414 -5.03 12.96 -19.95
CA LYS A 414 -4.36 13.88 -19.00
C LYS A 414 -2.92 13.46 -18.70
N LYS A 415 -2.08 14.42 -18.30
CA LYS A 415 -0.71 14.15 -17.82
C LYS A 415 -0.74 13.16 -16.65
N ALA A 416 0.26 12.28 -16.57
CA ALA A 416 0.38 11.26 -15.53
C ALA A 416 0.09 11.83 -14.11
N TYR A 417 -0.75 11.13 -13.34
CA TYR A 417 -1.13 11.55 -11.97
C TYR A 417 0.06 11.58 -11.01
N LEU A 418 1.12 10.85 -11.33
CA LEU A 418 2.43 10.94 -10.67
C LEU A 418 3.25 12.04 -11.34
N LYS A 419 3.06 13.29 -10.92
CA LYS A 419 3.85 14.45 -11.39
C LYS A 419 5.36 14.33 -11.08
N GLU A 420 5.73 13.45 -10.15
CA GLU A 420 7.11 13.11 -9.80
C GLU A 420 7.35 11.62 -10.04
N ILE A 421 7.42 11.21 -11.31
CA ILE A 421 8.25 10.06 -11.63
C ILE A 421 9.67 10.54 -11.33
N VAL A 422 10.24 10.07 -10.22
CA VAL A 422 11.68 10.11 -9.99
C VAL A 422 12.30 9.61 -11.28
N LYS A 423 12.99 10.49 -12.02
CA LYS A 423 13.76 10.08 -13.20
C LYS A 423 14.55 8.84 -12.79
N LEU A 424 14.28 7.73 -13.48
CA LEU A 424 14.94 6.45 -13.27
C LEU A 424 16.46 6.64 -13.21
#